data_AF-A0A166K269-F1
#
_entry.id   AF-A0A166K269-F1
#
_cell.length_a   1.000
_cell.length_b   1.000
_cell.length_c   1.000
_cell.angle_alpha   90.00
_cell.angle_beta   90.00
_cell.angle_gamma   90.00
#
_symmetry.space_group_name_H-M   'P 1'
#
loop_
_entity.id
_entity.type
_entity.pdbx_description
1 polymer ?
#
loop_
_entity_poly.entity_id
_entity_poly.type
_entity_poly.pdbx_seq_one_letter_code
_entity_poly.pdbx_strand_id
1 'polypeptide(L)'
;LTHCRRELLQGSWDKMLDPEFVASYKHGFKMECLDGVWRRFYPRIFTYSADYKEKILLATIRDLGICPCPRCLVKLEDVDKLG
;
A
#
# COMPACT_ATOMS: atom_id res chain seq x y z
N LEU A 1 19.37 -3.05 7.83
CA LEU A 1 18.79 -1.75 7.44
C LEU A 1 17.56 -1.88 6.53
N THR A 2 17.59 -2.72 5.49
CA THR A 2 16.46 -2.91 4.55
C THR A 2 15.18 -3.41 5.22
N HIS A 3 15.29 -4.35 6.17
CA HIS A 3 14.14 -4.81 6.97
C HIS A 3 13.48 -3.67 7.76
N CYS A 4 14.28 -2.82 8.43
CA CYS A 4 13.77 -1.66 9.18
C CYS A 4 13.03 -0.67 8.27
N ARG A 5 13.48 -0.48 7.02
CA ARG A 5 12.81 0.41 6.06
C ARG A 5 11.47 -0.15 5.59
N ARG A 6 11.37 -1.46 5.37
CA ARG A 6 10.09 -2.13 5.06
C ARG A 6 9.08 -1.94 6.18
N GLU A 7 9.47 -2.28 7.41
CA GLU A 7 8.58 -2.16 8.58
C GLU A 7 8.14 -0.71 8.81
N LEU A 8 9.05 0.25 8.67
CA LEU A 8 8.72 1.67 8.76
C LEU A 8 7.67 2.06 7.70
N LEU A 9 7.91 1.69 6.44
CA LEU A 9 7.02 2.06 5.35
C LEU A 9 5.64 1.40 5.50
N GLN A 10 5.58 0.12 5.85
CA GLN A 10 4.32 -0.57 6.13
C GLN A 10 3.60 0.02 7.35
N GLY A 11 4.34 0.38 8.40
CA GLY A 11 3.79 1.07 9.57
C GLY A 11 3.25 2.47 9.25
N SER A 12 3.88 3.21 8.35
CA SER A 12 3.34 4.49 7.86
C SER A 12 2.04 4.30 7.09
N TRP A 13 1.95 3.26 6.26
CA TRP A 13 0.71 2.91 5.55
C TRP A 13 -0.40 2.51 6.51
N ASP A 14 -0.10 1.73 7.55
CA ASP A 14 -1.07 1.35 8.59
C ASP A 14 -1.64 2.57 9.33
N LYS A 15 -0.80 3.60 9.58
CA LYS A 15 -1.26 4.86 10.18
C LYS A 15 -2.05 5.74 9.24
N MET A 16 -1.72 5.75 7.95
CA MET A 16 -2.42 6.57 6.94
C MET A 16 -3.76 5.94 6.52
N LEU A 17 -3.81 4.61 6.41
CA LEU A 17 -5.01 3.84 6.08
C LEU A 17 -5.73 3.37 7.34
N ASP A 18 -5.99 4.30 8.26
CA ASP A 18 -6.71 3.99 9.48
C ASP A 18 -8.15 3.48 9.17
N PRO A 19 -8.84 2.88 10.16
CA PRO A 19 -10.18 2.34 9.94
C PRO A 19 -11.20 3.37 9.43
N GLU A 20 -11.07 4.65 9.79
CA GLU A 20 -11.96 5.73 9.36
C GLU A 20 -11.72 6.08 7.89
N PHE A 21 -10.45 6.18 7.47
CA PHE A 21 -10.07 6.33 6.08
C PHE A 21 -10.58 5.15 5.25
N VAL A 22 -10.40 3.92 5.72
CA VAL A 22 -10.88 2.72 4.99
C VAL A 22 -12.40 2.73 4.85
N ALA A 23 -13.13 3.12 5.91
CA ALA A 23 -14.59 3.24 5.87
C ALA A 23 -15.04 4.33 4.89
N SER A 24 -14.43 5.51 4.94
CA SER A 24 -14.72 6.62 4.03
C SER A 24 -14.31 6.32 2.59
N TYR A 25 -13.23 5.55 2.36
CA TYR A 25 -12.83 5.09 1.05
C TYR A 25 -13.86 4.13 0.43
N LYS A 26 -14.43 3.22 1.23
CA LYS A 26 -15.44 2.25 0.77
C LYS A 26 -16.82 2.88 0.61
N HIS A 27 -17.24 3.69 1.57
CA HIS A 27 -18.62 4.14 1.69
C HIS A 27 -18.81 5.64 1.49
N GLY A 28 -17.73 6.42 1.42
CA GLY A 28 -17.75 7.87 1.40
C GLY A 28 -18.08 8.46 2.76
N PHE A 29 -17.69 9.72 2.96
CA PHE A 29 -18.05 10.52 4.13
C PHE A 29 -18.86 11.74 3.73
N LYS A 30 -19.74 12.23 4.61
CA LYS A 30 -20.56 13.42 4.33
C LYS A 30 -19.88 14.64 4.94
N MET A 31 -19.85 15.74 4.18
CA MET A 31 -19.44 17.04 4.70
C MET A 31 -20.28 18.15 4.04
N GLU A 32 -20.48 19.22 4.79
CA GLU A 32 -21.04 20.45 4.28
C GLU A 32 -19.97 21.20 3.50
N CYS A 33 -20.30 21.58 2.26
CA CYS A 33 -19.42 22.39 1.43
C CYS A 33 -19.61 23.88 1.74
N LEU A 34 -18.71 24.73 1.23
CA LEU A 34 -18.77 26.19 1.45
C LEU A 34 -20.06 26.84 0.91
N ASP A 35 -20.79 26.16 0.03
CA ASP A 35 -22.09 26.59 -0.51
C ASP A 35 -23.29 26.16 0.35
N GLY A 36 -23.06 25.57 1.54
CA GLY A 36 -24.10 25.08 2.44
C GLY A 36 -24.76 23.77 2.01
N VAL A 37 -24.26 23.12 0.94
CA VAL A 37 -24.81 21.86 0.44
C VAL A 37 -24.02 20.68 0.97
N TRP A 38 -24.75 19.72 1.55
CA TRP A 38 -24.18 18.45 2.03
C TRP A 38 -23.90 17.51 0.87
N ARG A 39 -22.64 17.07 0.76
CA ARG A 39 -22.20 16.12 -0.28
C ARG A 39 -21.47 14.93 0.34
N ARG A 40 -21.49 13.79 -0.36
CA ARG A 40 -20.73 12.60 0.01
C ARG A 40 -19.45 12.53 -0.81
N PHE A 41 -18.30 12.61 -0.15
CA PHE A 41 -16.99 12.55 -0.74
C PHE A 41 -16.38 11.17 -0.57
N TYR A 42 -15.60 10.75 -1.57
CA TYR A 42 -14.86 9.49 -1.56
C TYR A 42 -13.38 9.81 -1.71
N PRO A 43 -12.55 9.64 -0.67
CA PRO A 43 -11.12 9.76 -0.84
C PRO A 43 -10.65 8.68 -1.82
N ARG A 44 -9.83 9.05 -2.80
CA ARG A 44 -9.25 8.13 -3.79
C ARG A 44 -7.76 8.41 -3.93
N ILE A 45 -6.94 7.40 -3.61
CA ILE A 45 -5.52 7.40 -3.92
C ILE A 45 -5.39 7.15 -5.41
N PHE A 46 -5.09 8.21 -6.17
CA PHE A 46 -5.07 8.17 -7.63
C PHE A 46 -3.75 7.63 -8.19
N THR A 47 -2.63 7.97 -7.54
CA THR A 47 -1.30 7.52 -7.95
C THR A 47 -0.47 7.18 -6.73
N TYR A 48 0.37 6.15 -6.88
CA TYR A 48 1.44 5.88 -5.93
C TYR A 48 2.77 5.75 -6.67
N SER A 49 3.46 6.87 -6.82
CA SER A 49 4.79 6.92 -7.40
C SER A 49 5.83 6.48 -6.37
N ALA A 50 6.72 5.59 -6.80
CA ALA A 50 7.84 5.11 -6.00
C ALA A 50 9.00 4.76 -6.96
N ASP A 51 10.23 4.98 -6.52
CA ASP A 51 11.41 4.53 -7.27
C ASP A 51 11.52 2.99 -7.23
N TYR A 52 12.47 2.40 -7.98
CA TYR A 52 12.58 0.93 -8.04
C TYR A 52 12.78 0.30 -6.66
N LYS A 53 13.63 0.88 -5.80
CA LYS A 53 13.91 0.31 -4.47
C LYS A 53 12.72 0.46 -3.55
N GLU A 54 12.02 1.58 -3.61
CA GLU A 54 10.78 1.82 -2.86
C GLU A 54 9.65 0.89 -3.33
N LYS A 55 9.52 0.64 -4.64
CA LYS A 55 8.57 -0.35 -5.18
C LYS A 55 8.85 -1.75 -4.69
N ILE A 56 10.11 -2.15 -4.60
CA ILE A 56 10.51 -3.46 -4.04
C ILE A 56 10.12 -3.56 -2.55
N LEU A 57 10.36 -2.50 -1.76
CA LEU A 57 9.92 -2.45 -0.36
C LEU A 57 8.40 -2.50 -0.22
N LEU A 58 7.68 -1.80 -1.11
CA LEU A 58 6.23 -1.75 -1.15
C LEU A 58 5.59 -3.10 -1.45
N ALA A 59 6.10 -3.78 -2.47
CA ALA A 59 5.68 -5.13 -2.81
C ALA A 59 6.13 -6.17 -1.78
N THR A 60 6.81 -5.74 -0.71
CA THR A 60 7.42 -6.59 0.32
C THR A 60 8.39 -7.63 -0.23
N ILE A 61 9.01 -7.34 -1.37
CA ILE A 61 9.94 -8.24 -2.06
C ILE A 61 11.33 -8.17 -1.37
N ARG A 62 11.95 -9.32 -1.17
CA ARG A 62 13.34 -9.45 -0.76
C ARG A 62 14.23 -9.09 -1.94
N ASP A 63 14.77 -7.88 -1.92
CA ASP A 63 15.74 -7.43 -2.91
C ASP A 63 16.94 -8.39 -2.98
N LEU A 64 17.29 -8.85 -4.18
CA LEU A 64 18.36 -9.82 -4.47
C LEU A 64 18.28 -11.17 -3.71
N GLY A 65 17.10 -11.52 -3.17
CA GLY A 65 16.90 -12.80 -2.48
C GLY A 65 16.67 -13.96 -3.46
N ILE A 66 17.18 -15.15 -3.11
CA ILE A 66 16.88 -16.40 -3.84
C ILE A 66 15.36 -16.62 -3.89
N CYS A 67 14.64 -16.26 -2.82
CA CYS A 67 13.20 -16.29 -2.74
C CYS A 67 12.67 -14.85 -2.59
N PRO A 68 12.11 -14.22 -3.63
CA PRO A 68 11.69 -12.82 -3.60
C PRO A 68 10.55 -12.56 -2.61
N CYS A 69 9.60 -13.48 -2.43
CA CYS A 69 8.52 -13.28 -1.48
C CYS A 69 8.91 -13.76 -0.08
N PRO A 70 8.69 -12.96 0.97
CA PRO A 70 8.98 -13.38 2.33
C PRO A 70 8.09 -14.50 2.85
N ARG A 71 6.93 -14.75 2.20
CA ARG A 71 5.91 -15.70 2.64
C ARG A 71 5.85 -16.96 1.79
N CYS A 72 5.84 -16.84 0.45
CA CYS A 72 5.67 -18.02 -0.40
C CYS A 72 6.96 -18.85 -0.57
N LEU A 73 8.13 -18.23 -0.35
CA LEU A 73 9.45 -18.86 -0.48
C LEU A 73 9.75 -19.50 -1.84
N VAL A 74 8.92 -19.24 -2.86
CA VAL A 74 9.19 -19.64 -4.25
C VAL A 74 10.50 -19.01 -4.68
N LYS A 75 11.37 -19.79 -5.31
CA LYS A 75 12.65 -19.30 -5.79
C LYS A 75 12.44 -18.42 -7.01
N LEU A 76 13.33 -17.45 -7.20
CA LEU A 76 13.29 -16.55 -8.35
C LEU A 76 13.31 -17.30 -9.69
N GLU A 77 14.01 -18.44 -9.76
CA GLU A 77 14.09 -19.32 -10.92
C GLU A 77 12.78 -20.05 -11.27
N ASP A 78 11.83 -20.11 -10.32
CA ASP A 78 10.55 -20.80 -10.46
C ASP A 78 9.37 -19.81 -10.50
N VAL A 79 9.63 -18.49 -10.51
CA VAL A 79 8.58 -17.46 -10.51
C VAL A 79 7.73 -17.51 -11.78
N ASP A 80 8.30 -17.93 -12.90
CA ASP A 80 7.60 -18.17 -14.16
C ASP A 80 6.54 -19.28 -14.08
N LYS A 81 6.62 -20.15 -13.07
CA LYS A 81 5.66 -21.22 -12.80
C LYS A 81 4.51 -20.76 -11.90
N LEU A 82 4.50 -19.51 -11.43
CA LEU A 82 3.38 -18.95 -10.67
C LEU A 82 2.21 -18.63 -11.62
N GLY A 83 1.09 -19.33 -11.45
CA GLY A 83 -0.16 -19.16 -12.17
C GLY A 83 -1.35 -19.56 -11.32
#